data_AF-A0A938CK59-F1
#
_entry.id   AF-A0A938CK59-F1
#
_cell.length_a   1.000
_cell.length_b   1.000
_cell.length_c   1.000
_cell.angle_alpha   90.00
_cell.angle_beta   90.00
_cell.angle_gamma   90.00
#
_symmetry.space_group_name_H-M   'P 1'
#
loop_
_entity.id
_entity.type
_entity.pdbx_description
1 polymer ?
#
loop_
_entity_poly.entity_id
_entity_poly.type
_entity_poly.pdbx_seq_one_letter_code
_entity_poly.pdbx_strand_id
1 'polypeptide(L)'
;MIAYFVEQRGKIDGLLAEIDEINQGITSELVEAQDRTETAVSAAVAIAADASERLDPALRQTVDTRLPGMREERTALRSDLEQALGQLEEDRTEIEAKDAAEAAQLTIDNPNLNEREEILKRKLAELEASLAATEEEIRRAGRGLGWLTRAGAITRLRKQHRSQATALYGVRERLSEVRNAWAQQRTKATETETQLQQAWRLRTAEIAKLQQELAGLRDDFEGACRRAALEEWIRAQETYPSVGVPEVDAGLAEIAAARQRAADCESGVIAVSEIMGLLKGVRDGMARMQSSIESVKQEQDMHSELSTLRVEAPSALIQFHQFWDALLETVQDEKRSIAHPKAFADIVNQITATTLSNEGIEAMFNLAGDALTQATKQWD
;
A
#
# COMPACT_ATOMS: atom_id res chain seq x y z
N MET A 1 19.60 -38.07 -0.58
CA MET A 1 19.50 -36.84 0.22
C MET A 1 18.87 -35.65 -0.50
N ILE A 2 19.21 -35.31 -1.76
CA ILE A 2 18.60 -34.16 -2.49
C ILE A 2 17.06 -34.22 -2.51
N ALA A 3 16.48 -35.33 -3.00
CA ALA A 3 15.03 -35.50 -3.06
C ALA A 3 14.35 -35.37 -1.68
N TYR A 4 15.04 -35.82 -0.62
CA TYR A 4 14.57 -35.68 0.76
C TYR A 4 14.54 -34.20 1.18
N PHE A 5 15.59 -33.41 0.94
CA PHE A 5 15.56 -31.98 1.25
C PHE A 5 14.48 -31.22 0.47
N VAL A 6 14.23 -31.60 -0.78
CA VAL A 6 13.13 -31.03 -1.59
C VAL A 6 11.77 -31.32 -0.94
N GLU A 7 11.53 -32.57 -0.55
CA GLU A 7 10.29 -32.97 0.14
C GLU A 7 10.09 -32.19 1.44
N GLN A 8 11.12 -32.13 2.29
CA GLN A 8 11.02 -31.46 3.58
C GLN A 8 10.85 -29.94 3.45
N ARG A 9 11.49 -29.31 2.45
CA ARG A 9 11.23 -27.90 2.12
C ARG A 9 9.79 -27.67 1.70
N GLY A 10 9.21 -28.58 0.90
CA GLY A 10 7.81 -28.52 0.53
C GLY A 10 6.87 -28.59 1.73
N LYS A 11 7.19 -29.42 2.74
CA LYS A 11 6.46 -29.43 4.02
C LYS A 11 6.55 -28.10 4.76
N ILE A 12 7.74 -27.50 4.83
CA ILE A 12 7.94 -26.19 5.46
C ILE A 12 7.17 -25.09 4.70
N ASP A 13 7.17 -25.11 3.36
CA ASP A 13 6.40 -24.14 2.57
C ASP A 13 4.89 -24.27 2.81
N GLY A 14 4.38 -25.50 2.97
CA GLY A 14 2.98 -25.73 3.39
C GLY A 14 2.69 -25.17 4.79
N LEU A 15 3.55 -25.46 5.77
CA LEU A 15 3.44 -24.90 7.12
C LEU A 15 3.47 -23.37 7.11
N LEU A 16 4.35 -22.76 6.31
CA LEU A 16 4.45 -21.30 6.19
C LEU A 16 3.16 -20.69 5.64
N ALA A 17 2.47 -21.37 4.73
CA ALA A 17 1.18 -20.90 4.22
C ALA A 17 0.09 -20.95 5.30
N GLU A 18 -0.06 -22.08 6.00
CA GLU A 18 -1.04 -22.23 7.09
C GLU A 18 -0.79 -21.22 8.23
N ILE A 19 0.48 -21.01 8.60
CA ILE A 19 0.85 -20.03 9.63
C ILE A 19 0.58 -18.59 9.17
N ASP A 20 0.72 -18.28 7.88
CA ASP A 20 0.38 -16.96 7.34
C ASP A 20 -1.13 -16.69 7.41
N GLU A 21 -1.97 -17.70 7.16
CA GLU A 21 -3.42 -17.59 7.32
C GLU A 21 -3.80 -17.31 8.79
N ILE A 22 -3.21 -18.07 9.73
CA ILE A 22 -3.36 -17.79 11.17
C ILE A 22 -2.90 -16.36 11.52
N ASN A 23 -1.78 -15.90 10.95
CA ASN A 23 -1.27 -14.55 11.20
C ASN A 23 -2.29 -13.49 10.79
N GLN A 24 -2.87 -13.63 9.59
CA GLN A 24 -3.87 -12.70 9.07
C GLN A 24 -5.12 -12.71 9.96
N GLY A 25 -5.58 -13.90 10.37
CA GLY A 25 -6.73 -14.06 11.27
C GLY A 25 -6.52 -13.41 12.64
N ILE A 26 -5.39 -13.70 13.32
CA ILE A 26 -5.07 -13.11 14.63
C ILE A 26 -4.87 -11.59 14.51
N THR A 27 -4.26 -11.11 13.42
CA THR A 27 -4.08 -9.67 13.19
C THR A 27 -5.42 -8.96 13.00
N SER A 28 -6.36 -9.57 12.26
CA SER A 28 -7.71 -9.04 12.11
C SER A 28 -8.43 -8.96 13.45
N GLU A 29 -8.35 -10.03 14.26
CA GLU A 29 -8.92 -10.07 15.61
C GLU A 29 -8.28 -9.04 16.56
N LEU A 30 -6.98 -8.76 16.42
CA LEU A 30 -6.29 -7.73 17.18
C LEU A 30 -6.87 -6.34 16.87
N VAL A 31 -7.02 -6.02 15.58
CA VAL A 31 -7.62 -4.74 15.14
C VAL A 31 -9.05 -4.62 15.66
N GLU A 32 -9.86 -5.68 15.54
CA GLU A 32 -11.22 -5.68 16.08
C GLU A 32 -11.26 -5.50 17.61
N ALA A 33 -10.35 -6.14 18.34
CA ALA A 33 -10.26 -5.99 19.80
C ALA A 33 -9.84 -4.57 20.22
N GLN A 34 -8.94 -3.94 19.46
CA GLN A 34 -8.55 -2.55 19.65
C GLN A 34 -9.73 -1.61 19.35
N ASP A 35 -10.45 -1.80 18.24
CA ASP A 35 -11.63 -1.00 17.88
C ASP A 35 -12.77 -1.15 18.92
N ARG A 36 -12.99 -2.38 19.41
CA ARG A 36 -13.94 -2.64 20.51
C ARG A 36 -13.52 -1.92 21.79
N THR A 37 -12.22 -1.91 22.10
CA THR A 37 -11.69 -1.16 23.25
C THR A 37 -11.97 0.33 23.11
N GLU A 38 -11.67 0.93 21.97
CA GLU A 38 -11.90 2.36 21.71
C GLU A 38 -13.39 2.72 21.78
N THR A 39 -14.25 1.88 21.21
CA THR A 39 -15.71 2.04 21.25
C THR A 39 -16.23 1.97 22.69
N ALA A 40 -15.80 0.97 23.45
CA ALA A 40 -16.21 0.77 24.84
C ALA A 40 -15.71 1.90 25.76
N VAL A 41 -14.48 2.40 25.55
CA VAL A 41 -13.94 3.58 26.24
C VAL A 41 -14.83 4.80 25.95
N SER A 42 -15.11 5.08 24.68
CA SER A 42 -15.95 6.23 24.30
C SER A 42 -17.35 6.16 24.93
N ALA A 43 -17.99 4.99 24.90
CA ALA A 43 -19.29 4.77 25.51
C ALA A 43 -19.26 4.93 27.03
N ALA A 44 -18.28 4.32 27.71
CA ALA A 44 -18.13 4.42 29.17
C ALA A 44 -17.88 5.87 29.62
N VAL A 45 -17.05 6.62 28.88
CA VAL A 45 -16.78 8.05 29.14
C VAL A 45 -18.06 8.88 29.00
N ALA A 46 -18.84 8.66 27.93
CA ALA A 46 -20.09 9.39 27.72
C ALA A 46 -21.09 9.15 28.87
N ILE A 47 -21.31 7.88 29.22
CA ILE A 47 -22.22 7.51 30.32
C ILE A 47 -21.71 8.07 31.67
N ALA A 48 -20.40 7.98 31.93
CA ALA A 48 -19.79 8.49 33.16
C ALA A 48 -19.89 10.02 33.26
N ALA A 49 -19.73 10.75 32.15
CA ALA A 49 -19.89 12.19 32.11
C ALA A 49 -21.33 12.61 32.45
N ASP A 50 -22.33 11.94 31.87
CA ASP A 50 -23.74 12.18 32.13
C ASP A 50 -24.15 11.78 33.57
N ALA A 51 -23.52 10.74 34.11
CA ALA A 51 -23.75 10.24 35.46
C ALA A 51 -22.81 10.85 36.52
N SER A 52 -22.12 11.96 36.22
CA SER A 52 -20.99 12.46 37.02
C SER A 52 -21.27 12.61 38.51
N GLU A 53 -22.48 13.01 38.91
CA GLU A 53 -22.86 13.16 40.33
C GLU A 53 -23.03 11.84 41.08
N ARG A 54 -23.35 10.76 40.36
CA ARG A 54 -23.59 9.40 40.90
C ARG A 54 -22.31 8.57 40.97
N LEU A 55 -21.23 9.03 40.34
CA LEU A 55 -19.93 8.37 40.40
C LEU A 55 -19.38 8.32 41.83
N ASP A 56 -18.59 7.30 42.09
CA ASP A 56 -17.83 7.14 43.33
C ASP A 56 -17.10 8.46 43.71
N PRO A 57 -17.15 8.90 44.99
CA PRO A 57 -16.50 10.14 45.41
C PRO A 57 -14.99 10.22 45.13
N ALA A 58 -14.26 9.11 45.20
CA ALA A 58 -12.82 9.11 44.93
C ALA A 58 -12.52 9.31 43.44
N LEU A 59 -13.34 8.73 42.56
CA LEU A 59 -13.25 8.99 41.12
C LEU A 59 -13.56 10.46 40.82
N ARG A 60 -14.63 11.00 41.38
CA ARG A 60 -14.99 12.42 41.21
C ARG A 60 -13.85 13.35 41.62
N GLN A 61 -13.26 13.12 42.79
CA GLN A 61 -12.11 13.90 43.25
C GLN A 61 -10.90 13.78 42.31
N THR A 62 -10.66 12.58 41.77
CA THR A 62 -9.58 12.35 40.80
C THR A 62 -9.80 13.14 39.52
N VAL A 63 -11.02 13.11 38.98
CA VAL A 63 -11.42 13.90 37.80
C VAL A 63 -11.28 15.39 38.07
N ASP A 64 -11.82 15.88 39.20
CA ASP A 64 -11.78 17.29 39.59
C ASP A 64 -10.35 17.83 39.71
N THR A 65 -9.43 17.01 40.20
CA THR A 65 -8.01 17.37 40.33
C THR A 65 -7.33 17.52 38.96
N ARG A 66 -7.79 16.80 37.93
CA ARG A 66 -7.25 16.85 36.56
C ARG A 66 -7.87 17.94 35.69
N LEU A 67 -9.07 18.40 36.03
CA LEU A 67 -9.79 19.41 35.24
C LEU A 67 -8.98 20.66 34.89
N PRO A 68 -8.18 21.26 35.80
CA PRO A 68 -7.35 22.42 35.44
C PRO A 68 -6.39 22.14 34.28
N GLY A 69 -5.69 21.01 34.31
CA GLY A 69 -4.79 20.59 33.22
C GLY A 69 -5.55 20.34 31.92
N MET A 70 -6.70 19.65 32.00
CA MET A 70 -7.54 19.43 30.82
C MET A 70 -8.05 20.73 30.21
N ARG A 71 -8.35 21.76 31.02
CA ARG A 71 -8.76 23.08 30.50
C ARG A 71 -7.63 23.76 29.75
N GLU A 72 -6.40 23.69 30.26
CA GLU A 72 -5.22 24.24 29.58
C GLU A 72 -4.99 23.53 28.24
N GLU A 73 -4.97 22.20 28.26
CA GLU A 73 -4.80 21.37 27.05
C GLU A 73 -5.90 21.62 26.02
N ARG A 74 -7.17 21.68 26.42
CA ARG A 74 -8.29 21.93 25.50
C ARG A 74 -8.32 23.36 25.00
N THR A 75 -7.80 24.32 25.77
CA THR A 75 -7.61 25.70 25.30
C THR A 75 -6.52 25.77 24.24
N ALA A 76 -5.39 25.07 24.45
CA ALA A 76 -4.32 24.96 23.46
C ALA A 76 -4.84 24.27 22.19
N LEU A 77 -5.50 23.11 22.33
CA LEU A 77 -6.12 22.41 21.20
C LEU A 77 -7.08 23.31 20.40
N ARG A 78 -7.94 24.09 21.08
CA ARG A 78 -8.83 25.03 20.41
C ARG A 78 -8.04 26.05 19.58
N SER A 79 -6.97 26.60 20.13
CA SER A 79 -6.09 27.54 19.42
C SER A 79 -5.43 26.89 18.20
N ASP A 80 -4.92 25.67 18.36
CA ASP A 80 -4.28 24.91 17.29
C ASP A 80 -5.28 24.59 16.16
N LEU A 81 -6.51 24.20 16.50
CA LEU A 81 -7.60 23.97 15.55
C LEU A 81 -7.98 25.25 14.80
N GLU A 82 -8.06 26.40 15.49
CA GLU A 82 -8.34 27.68 14.86
C GLU A 82 -7.23 28.11 13.88
N GLN A 83 -5.96 27.89 14.25
CA GLN A 83 -4.82 28.15 13.36
C GLN A 83 -4.83 27.22 12.15
N ALA A 84 -5.05 25.92 12.36
CA ALA A 84 -5.12 24.94 11.28
C ALA A 84 -6.28 25.24 10.31
N LEU A 85 -7.44 25.65 10.84
CA LEU A 85 -8.58 26.07 10.03
C LEU A 85 -8.22 27.27 9.15
N GLY A 86 -7.55 28.28 9.71
CA GLY A 86 -7.08 29.44 8.95
C GLY A 86 -6.15 29.05 7.80
N GLN A 87 -5.18 28.16 8.05
CA GLN A 87 -4.28 27.66 7.01
C GLN A 87 -5.02 26.89 5.91
N LEU A 88 -6.00 26.04 6.26
CA LEU A 88 -6.76 25.28 5.27
C LEU A 88 -7.66 26.17 4.42
N GLU A 89 -8.22 27.24 4.99
CA GLU A 89 -9.00 28.24 4.26
C GLU A 89 -8.12 29.03 3.28
N GLU A 90 -6.90 29.37 3.67
CA GLU A 90 -5.88 29.95 2.78
C GLU A 90 -5.52 28.99 1.64
N ASP A 91 -5.17 27.74 1.96
CA ASP A 91 -4.89 26.69 0.98
C ASP A 91 -6.05 26.52 -0.03
N ARG A 92 -7.30 26.50 0.44
CA ARG A 92 -8.48 26.41 -0.42
C ARG A 92 -8.59 27.62 -1.35
N THR A 93 -8.35 28.82 -0.82
CA THR A 93 -8.37 30.07 -1.60
C THR A 93 -7.27 30.07 -2.66
N GLU A 94 -6.09 29.53 -2.37
CA GLU A 94 -5.03 29.34 -3.36
C GLU A 94 -5.41 28.37 -4.48
N ILE A 95 -6.11 27.27 -4.15
CA ILE A 95 -6.62 26.32 -5.14
C ILE A 95 -7.62 27.00 -6.08
N GLU A 96 -8.57 27.78 -5.52
CA GLU A 96 -9.54 28.55 -6.30
C GLU A 96 -8.86 29.60 -7.19
N ALA A 97 -7.82 30.27 -6.68
CA ALA A 97 -7.05 31.22 -7.48
C ALA A 97 -6.28 30.55 -8.63
N LYS A 98 -5.73 29.35 -8.42
CA LYS A 98 -5.06 28.55 -9.46
C LYS A 98 -6.06 28.11 -10.54
N ASP A 99 -7.22 27.58 -10.14
CA ASP A 99 -8.28 27.17 -11.06
C ASP A 99 -8.74 28.35 -11.94
N ALA A 100 -8.99 29.50 -11.33
CA ALA A 100 -9.36 30.73 -12.05
C ALA A 100 -8.25 31.19 -13.03
N ALA A 101 -6.97 31.09 -12.63
CA ALA A 101 -5.85 31.45 -13.48
C ALA A 101 -5.72 30.52 -14.70
N GLU A 102 -5.92 29.21 -14.52
CA GLU A 102 -5.89 28.25 -15.63
C GLU A 102 -7.05 28.45 -16.61
N ALA A 103 -8.27 28.70 -16.09
CA ALA A 103 -9.42 29.03 -16.92
C ALA A 103 -9.20 30.32 -17.72
N ALA A 104 -8.59 31.34 -17.11
CA ALA A 104 -8.23 32.58 -17.80
C ALA A 104 -7.19 32.34 -18.91
N GLN A 105 -6.18 31.49 -18.65
CA GLN A 105 -5.15 31.16 -19.64
C GLN A 105 -5.74 30.45 -20.87
N LEU A 106 -6.65 29.48 -20.67
CA LEU A 106 -7.35 28.82 -21.78
C LEU A 106 -8.18 29.78 -22.62
N THR A 107 -8.79 30.78 -21.97
CA THR A 107 -9.57 31.82 -22.65
C THR A 107 -8.69 32.70 -23.55
N ILE A 108 -7.41 32.90 -23.19
CA ILE A 108 -6.43 33.66 -23.98
C ILE A 108 -5.85 32.81 -25.12
N ASP A 109 -5.54 31.55 -24.87
CA ASP A 109 -4.82 30.71 -25.84
C ASP A 109 -5.71 30.16 -26.96
N ASN A 110 -6.99 29.88 -26.65
CA ASN A 110 -7.94 29.31 -27.60
C ASN A 110 -8.15 30.18 -28.86
N PRO A 111 -8.40 31.52 -28.77
CA PRO A 111 -8.53 32.37 -29.95
C PRO A 111 -7.29 32.37 -30.85
N ASN A 112 -6.09 32.39 -30.27
CA ASN A 112 -4.83 32.45 -31.01
C ASN A 112 -4.58 31.16 -31.82
N LEU A 113 -4.85 30.00 -31.21
CA LEU A 113 -4.73 28.72 -31.90
C LEU A 113 -5.80 28.56 -32.98
N ASN A 114 -7.03 29.01 -32.71
CA ASN A 114 -8.12 28.99 -33.68
C ASN A 114 -7.80 29.87 -34.90
N GLU A 115 -7.28 31.10 -34.71
CA GLU A 115 -6.89 31.97 -35.82
C GLU A 115 -5.79 31.33 -36.68
N ARG A 116 -4.77 30.72 -36.05
CA ARG A 116 -3.71 29.99 -36.75
C ARG A 116 -4.27 28.83 -37.56
N GLU A 117 -5.19 28.06 -36.98
CA GLU A 117 -5.86 26.96 -37.68
C GLU A 117 -6.61 27.47 -38.92
N GLU A 118 -7.38 28.54 -38.79
CA GLU A 118 -8.14 29.15 -39.88
C GLU A 118 -7.24 29.68 -41.02
N ILE A 119 -6.10 30.30 -40.69
CA ILE A 119 -5.11 30.71 -41.70
C ILE A 119 -4.55 29.51 -42.45
N LEU A 120 -4.23 28.41 -41.75
CA LEU A 120 -3.70 27.19 -42.36
C LEU A 120 -4.74 26.49 -43.23
N LYS A 121 -6.01 26.43 -42.79
CA LYS A 121 -7.13 25.89 -43.60
C LYS A 121 -7.31 26.65 -44.90
N ARG A 122 -7.27 27.99 -44.88
CA ARG A 122 -7.35 28.82 -46.09
C ARG A 122 -6.19 28.53 -47.06
N LYS A 123 -4.96 28.47 -46.55
CA LYS A 123 -3.76 28.15 -47.35
C LYS A 123 -3.83 26.74 -47.95
N LEU A 124 -4.37 25.79 -47.20
CA LEU A 124 -4.57 24.41 -47.67
C LEU A 124 -5.54 24.37 -48.85
N ALA A 125 -6.70 25.02 -48.72
CA ALA A 125 -7.69 25.11 -49.80
C ALA A 125 -7.14 25.82 -51.05
N GLU A 126 -6.36 26.89 -50.88
CA GLU A 126 -5.71 27.61 -51.98
C GLU A 126 -4.69 26.74 -52.72
N LEU A 127 -3.85 26.01 -51.99
CA LEU A 127 -2.86 25.10 -52.58
C LEU A 127 -3.50 23.89 -53.28
N GLU A 128 -4.57 23.34 -52.72
CA GLU A 128 -5.34 22.25 -53.34
C GLU A 128 -5.99 22.70 -54.65
N ALA A 129 -6.61 23.88 -54.67
CA ALA A 129 -7.16 24.47 -55.89
C ALA A 129 -6.05 24.74 -56.94
N SER A 130 -4.90 25.27 -56.51
CA SER A 130 -3.75 25.56 -57.38
C SER A 130 -3.11 24.30 -57.98
N LEU A 131 -3.01 23.22 -57.21
CA LEU A 131 -2.56 21.90 -57.68
C LEU A 131 -3.51 21.35 -58.74
N ALA A 132 -4.81 21.33 -58.47
CA ALA A 132 -5.82 20.84 -59.42
C ALA A 132 -5.78 21.63 -60.74
N ALA A 133 -5.61 22.96 -60.68
CA ALA A 133 -5.46 23.79 -61.87
C ALA A 133 -4.17 23.47 -62.65
N THR A 134 -3.04 23.29 -61.95
CA THR A 134 -1.75 22.97 -62.58
C THR A 134 -1.78 21.58 -63.24
N GLU A 135 -2.44 20.60 -62.60
CA GLU A 135 -2.63 19.25 -63.14
C GLU A 135 -3.51 19.26 -64.40
N GLU A 136 -4.57 20.07 -64.39
CA GLU A 136 -5.41 20.31 -65.55
C GLU A 136 -4.64 20.94 -66.72
N GLU A 137 -3.77 21.91 -66.45
CA GLU A 137 -2.90 22.55 -67.45
C GLU A 137 -1.87 21.56 -68.04
N ILE A 138 -1.23 20.74 -67.20
CA ILE A 138 -0.33 19.67 -67.64
C ILE A 138 -1.07 18.72 -68.58
N ARG A 139 -2.29 18.30 -68.20
CA ARG A 139 -3.14 17.39 -68.96
C ARG A 139 -3.54 17.99 -70.31
N ARG A 140 -3.88 19.28 -70.37
CA ARG A 140 -4.18 19.99 -71.62
C ARG A 140 -2.94 20.11 -72.52
N ALA A 141 -1.79 20.47 -71.95
CA ALA A 141 -0.54 20.62 -72.69
C ALA A 141 -0.01 19.30 -73.28
N GLY A 142 -0.35 18.16 -72.66
CA GLY A 142 0.03 16.82 -73.10
C GLY A 142 -0.88 16.16 -74.15
N ARG A 143 -2.00 16.78 -74.58
CA ARG A 143 -2.91 16.19 -75.58
C ARG A 143 -2.35 16.29 -77.01
N GLY A 144 -2.54 15.25 -77.83
CA GLY A 144 -2.15 15.21 -79.26
C GLY A 144 -0.63 15.23 -79.48
N LEU A 145 -0.15 15.89 -80.54
CA LEU A 145 1.29 16.13 -80.80
C LEU A 145 1.89 17.26 -79.92
N GLY A 146 1.13 17.84 -78.99
CA GLY A 146 1.54 18.99 -78.16
C GLY A 146 2.70 18.71 -77.20
N TRP A 147 2.94 17.44 -76.86
CA TRP A 147 4.08 17.03 -76.03
C TRP A 147 5.44 17.28 -76.72
N LEU A 148 5.49 17.25 -78.06
CA LEU A 148 6.70 17.50 -78.85
C LEU A 148 7.04 19.00 -78.96
N THR A 149 6.02 19.88 -79.00
CA THR A 149 6.23 21.34 -79.16
C THR A 149 6.27 22.11 -77.85
N ARG A 150 5.77 21.54 -76.74
CA ARG A 150 5.66 22.20 -75.42
C ARG A 150 6.36 21.48 -74.27
N ALA A 151 7.33 20.60 -74.57
CA ALA A 151 8.05 19.82 -73.55
C ALA A 151 8.66 20.67 -72.42
N GLY A 152 9.23 21.84 -72.73
CA GLY A 152 9.78 22.77 -71.74
C GLY A 152 8.72 23.35 -70.78
N ALA A 153 7.54 23.70 -71.30
CA ALA A 153 6.42 24.20 -70.50
C ALA A 153 5.86 23.12 -69.57
N ILE A 154 5.72 21.88 -70.07
CA ILE A 154 5.30 20.73 -69.25
C ILE A 154 6.29 20.47 -68.12
N THR A 155 7.59 20.58 -68.38
CA THR A 155 8.64 20.40 -67.35
C THR A 155 8.54 21.48 -66.27
N ARG A 156 8.29 22.73 -66.66
CA ARG A 156 8.08 23.84 -65.72
C ARG A 156 6.83 23.65 -64.87
N LEU A 157 5.70 23.27 -65.47
CA LEU A 157 4.45 22.98 -64.76
C LEU A 157 4.61 21.80 -63.78
N ARG A 158 5.33 20.73 -64.18
CA ARG A 158 5.65 19.61 -63.28
C ARG A 158 6.52 20.05 -62.09
N LYS A 159 7.48 20.95 -62.30
CA LYS A 159 8.30 21.52 -61.22
C LYS A 159 7.43 22.36 -60.27
N GLN A 160 6.52 23.17 -60.80
CA GLN A 160 5.54 23.92 -60.01
C GLN A 160 4.61 23.01 -59.21
N HIS A 161 4.06 21.97 -59.84
CA HIS A 161 3.24 20.96 -59.18
C HIS A 161 3.99 20.29 -58.01
N ARG A 162 5.25 19.86 -58.23
CA ARG A 162 6.07 19.29 -57.14
C ARG A 162 6.28 20.29 -56.00
N SER A 163 6.58 21.55 -56.32
CA SER A 163 6.73 22.61 -55.32
C SER A 163 5.45 22.84 -54.52
N GLN A 164 4.29 22.90 -55.19
CA GLN A 164 2.99 23.07 -54.54
C GLN A 164 2.62 21.85 -53.68
N ALA A 165 2.94 20.64 -54.15
CA ALA A 165 2.73 19.41 -53.39
C ALA A 165 3.58 19.38 -52.10
N THR A 166 4.84 19.81 -52.17
CA THR A 166 5.70 19.96 -50.98
C THR A 166 5.14 21.03 -50.03
N ALA A 167 4.68 22.17 -50.55
CA ALA A 167 4.07 23.22 -49.73
C ALA A 167 2.79 22.74 -49.04
N LEU A 168 1.95 21.97 -49.74
CA LEU A 168 0.72 21.38 -49.22
C LEU A 168 1.01 20.38 -48.09
N TYR A 169 2.04 19.55 -48.24
CA TYR A 169 2.50 18.67 -47.16
C TYR A 169 2.89 19.48 -45.91
N GLY A 170 3.70 20.53 -46.07
CA GLY A 170 4.11 21.39 -44.96
C GLY A 170 2.97 22.14 -44.28
N VAL A 171 1.93 22.55 -45.02
CA VAL A 171 0.72 23.14 -44.42
C VAL A 171 -0.09 22.11 -43.64
N ARG A 172 -0.22 20.87 -44.15
CA ARG A 172 -0.89 19.77 -43.44
C ARG A 172 -0.17 19.41 -42.15
N GLU A 173 1.16 19.36 -42.18
CA GLU A 173 1.99 19.12 -41.00
C GLU A 173 1.76 20.20 -39.94
N ARG A 174 1.84 21.49 -40.30
CA ARG A 174 1.55 22.60 -39.38
C ARG A 174 0.13 22.59 -38.83
N LEU A 175 -0.86 22.18 -39.64
CA LEU A 175 -2.24 22.04 -39.18
C LEU A 175 -2.35 20.93 -38.13
N SER A 176 -1.65 19.80 -38.35
CA SER A 176 -1.54 18.72 -37.37
C SER A 176 -0.86 19.20 -36.08
N GLU A 177 0.22 19.96 -36.18
CA GLU A 177 0.92 20.56 -35.03
C GLU A 177 0.00 21.45 -34.19
N VAL A 178 -0.75 22.36 -34.82
CA VAL A 178 -1.71 23.25 -34.11
C VAL A 178 -2.79 22.44 -33.40
N ARG A 179 -3.34 21.40 -34.06
CA ARG A 179 -4.36 20.53 -33.46
C ARG A 179 -3.82 19.70 -32.31
N ASN A 180 -2.61 19.16 -32.45
CA ASN A 180 -1.95 18.40 -31.40
C ASN A 180 -1.59 19.31 -30.21
N ALA A 181 -1.12 20.53 -30.47
CA ALA A 181 -0.84 21.51 -29.41
C ALA A 181 -2.12 21.86 -28.63
N TRP A 182 -3.24 22.12 -29.32
CA TRP A 182 -4.53 22.35 -28.67
C TRP A 182 -5.01 21.13 -27.89
N ALA A 183 -4.93 19.92 -28.47
CA ALA A 183 -5.32 18.69 -27.79
C ALA A 183 -4.50 18.46 -26.52
N GLN A 184 -3.17 18.63 -26.59
CA GLN A 184 -2.29 18.52 -25.42
C GLN A 184 -2.60 19.57 -24.35
N GLN A 185 -2.83 20.83 -24.75
CA GLN A 185 -3.16 21.89 -23.81
C GLN A 185 -4.50 21.63 -23.12
N ARG A 186 -5.52 21.17 -23.86
CA ARG A 186 -6.82 20.80 -23.32
C ARG A 186 -6.71 19.60 -22.38
N THR A 187 -5.96 18.56 -22.73
CA THR A 187 -5.75 17.40 -21.85
C THR A 187 -5.09 17.83 -20.54
N LYS A 188 -3.99 18.61 -20.62
CA LYS A 188 -3.32 19.13 -19.42
C LYS A 188 -4.25 19.96 -18.54
N ALA A 189 -5.03 20.85 -19.14
CA ALA A 189 -5.99 21.66 -18.40
C ALA A 189 -7.07 20.81 -17.72
N THR A 190 -7.63 19.81 -18.40
CA THR A 190 -8.62 18.91 -17.79
C THR A 190 -7.99 18.06 -16.66
N GLU A 191 -6.74 17.62 -16.82
CA GLU A 191 -6.01 16.92 -15.77
C GLU A 191 -5.79 17.83 -14.55
N THR A 192 -5.33 19.05 -14.74
CA THR A 192 -5.14 19.99 -13.63
C THR A 192 -6.45 20.40 -12.97
N GLU A 193 -7.49 20.71 -13.75
CA GLU A 193 -8.84 21.00 -13.24
C GLU A 193 -9.35 19.85 -12.36
N THR A 194 -9.17 18.60 -12.81
CA THR A 194 -9.56 17.43 -12.02
C THR A 194 -8.78 17.35 -10.71
N GLN A 195 -7.47 17.59 -10.74
CA GLN A 195 -6.62 17.58 -9.54
C GLN A 195 -6.99 18.70 -8.57
N LEU A 196 -7.21 19.93 -9.06
CA LEU A 196 -7.63 21.08 -8.25
C LEU A 196 -9.01 20.85 -7.64
N GLN A 197 -9.97 20.29 -8.39
CA GLN A 197 -11.28 19.92 -7.85
C GLN A 197 -11.18 18.85 -6.76
N GLN A 198 -10.32 17.84 -6.92
CA GLN A 198 -10.08 16.83 -5.89
C GLN A 198 -9.46 17.45 -4.64
N ALA A 199 -8.42 18.27 -4.80
CA ALA A 199 -7.77 18.98 -3.71
C ALA A 199 -8.76 19.89 -2.96
N TRP A 200 -9.59 20.63 -3.68
CA TRP A 200 -10.64 21.48 -3.10
C TRP A 200 -11.67 20.69 -2.29
N ARG A 201 -12.12 19.53 -2.79
CA ARG A 201 -13.06 18.65 -2.07
C ARG A 201 -12.44 18.12 -0.77
N LEU A 202 -11.18 17.67 -0.84
CA LEU A 202 -10.45 17.18 0.34
C LEU A 202 -10.31 18.28 1.40
N ARG A 203 -9.85 19.48 1.00
CA ARG A 203 -9.72 20.63 1.90
C ARG A 203 -11.04 21.06 2.49
N THR A 204 -12.12 21.06 1.70
CA THR A 204 -13.46 21.41 2.20
C THR A 204 -13.98 20.40 3.22
N ALA A 205 -13.75 19.10 3.01
CA ALA A 205 -14.10 18.06 3.97
C ALA A 205 -13.29 18.19 5.27
N GLU A 206 -11.99 18.49 5.17
CA GLU A 206 -11.11 18.73 6.30
C GLU A 206 -11.55 19.95 7.12
N ILE A 207 -11.83 21.08 6.45
CA ILE A 207 -12.40 22.29 7.06
C ILE A 207 -13.69 21.95 7.81
N ALA A 208 -14.63 21.24 7.19
CA ALA A 208 -15.90 20.88 7.82
C ALA A 208 -15.69 20.02 9.08
N LYS A 209 -14.74 19.08 9.04
CA LYS A 209 -14.38 18.25 10.19
C LYS A 209 -13.82 19.10 11.34
N LEU A 210 -12.84 19.97 11.08
CA LEU A 210 -12.26 20.83 12.12
C LEU A 210 -13.29 21.83 12.67
N GLN A 211 -14.17 22.37 11.82
CA GLN A 211 -15.27 23.23 12.26
C GLN A 211 -16.24 22.49 13.19
N GLN A 212 -16.57 21.24 12.89
CA GLN A 212 -17.42 20.42 13.75
C GLN A 212 -16.76 20.15 15.11
N GLU A 213 -15.47 19.82 15.11
CA GLU A 213 -14.71 19.60 16.35
C GLU A 213 -14.63 20.88 17.19
N LEU A 214 -14.31 22.01 16.55
CA LEU A 214 -14.25 23.31 17.19
C LEU A 214 -15.62 23.74 17.75
N ALA A 215 -16.70 23.49 17.01
CA ALA A 215 -18.06 23.74 17.48
C ALA A 215 -18.37 22.89 18.72
N GLY A 216 -18.04 21.60 18.70
CA GLY A 216 -18.20 20.72 19.87
C GLY A 216 -17.46 21.21 21.11
N LEU A 217 -16.22 21.70 20.95
CA LEU A 217 -15.44 22.30 22.03
C LEU A 217 -16.01 23.63 22.52
N ARG A 218 -16.65 24.42 21.65
CA ARG A 218 -17.27 25.71 22.00
C ARG A 218 -18.61 25.54 22.71
N ASP A 219 -19.42 24.58 22.27
CA ASP A 219 -20.77 24.35 22.77
C ASP A 219 -20.75 23.74 24.18
N ASP A 220 -19.83 22.81 24.47
CA ASP A 220 -19.71 22.14 25.77
C ASP A 220 -18.24 21.96 26.19
N PHE A 221 -17.55 23.08 26.42
CA PHE A 221 -16.13 23.07 26.81
C PHE A 221 -15.88 22.32 28.12
N GLU A 222 -16.71 22.56 29.15
CA GLU A 222 -16.55 21.92 30.46
C GLU A 222 -16.87 20.42 30.42
N GLY A 223 -17.90 20.00 29.68
CA GLY A 223 -18.16 18.59 29.45
C GLY A 223 -17.05 17.93 28.62
N ALA A 224 -16.47 18.62 27.64
CA ALA A 224 -15.32 18.10 26.89
C ALA A 224 -14.08 17.90 27.79
N CYS A 225 -13.81 18.84 28.69
CA CYS A 225 -12.72 18.69 29.68
C CYS A 225 -12.98 17.53 30.64
N ARG A 226 -14.23 17.36 31.12
CA ARG A 226 -14.61 16.21 31.96
C ARG A 226 -14.47 14.88 31.24
N ARG A 227 -14.95 14.78 30.00
CA ARG A 227 -14.82 13.57 29.17
C ARG A 227 -13.34 13.22 28.95
N ALA A 228 -12.50 14.21 28.66
CA ALA A 228 -11.06 14.01 28.52
C ALA A 228 -10.40 13.49 29.82
N ALA A 229 -10.72 14.08 30.97
CA ALA A 229 -10.22 13.63 32.27
C ALA A 229 -10.63 12.19 32.60
N LEU A 230 -11.90 11.85 32.31
CA LEU A 230 -12.43 10.50 32.48
C LEU A 230 -11.75 9.50 31.55
N GLU A 231 -11.57 9.86 30.27
CA GLU A 231 -10.88 9.04 29.29
C GLU A 231 -9.44 8.75 29.73
N GLU A 232 -8.69 9.78 30.14
CA GLU A 232 -7.32 9.61 30.65
C GLU A 232 -7.31 8.69 31.89
N TRP A 233 -8.28 8.83 32.79
CA TRP A 233 -8.40 7.97 33.95
C TRP A 233 -8.64 6.52 33.57
N ILE A 234 -9.62 6.24 32.69
CA ILE A 234 -9.95 4.91 32.19
C ILE A 234 -8.74 4.30 31.48
N ARG A 235 -8.03 5.08 30.66
CA ARG A 235 -6.89 4.58 29.90
C ARG A 235 -5.71 4.21 30.79
N ALA A 236 -5.47 4.98 31.85
CA ALA A 236 -4.40 4.76 32.82
C ALA A 236 -4.64 3.58 33.78
N GLN A 237 -5.86 3.01 33.82
CA GLN A 237 -6.13 1.86 34.69
C GLN A 237 -5.60 0.56 34.08
N GLU A 238 -4.91 -0.22 34.91
CA GLU A 238 -4.62 -1.64 34.65
C GLU A 238 -5.77 -2.54 35.11
N THR A 239 -6.47 -2.14 36.18
CA THR A 239 -7.66 -2.80 36.71
C THR A 239 -8.74 -1.77 36.99
N TYR A 240 -9.99 -2.14 36.76
CA TYR A 240 -11.12 -1.22 36.85
C TYR A 240 -11.90 -1.45 38.14
N PRO A 241 -11.73 -0.59 39.18
CA PRO A 241 -12.60 -0.65 40.34
C PRO A 241 -14.02 -0.24 39.96
N SER A 242 -15.02 -0.76 40.68
CA SER A 242 -16.40 -0.30 40.53
C SER A 242 -16.51 1.19 40.87
N VAL A 243 -17.23 1.93 40.02
CA VAL A 243 -17.43 3.38 40.14
C VAL A 243 -18.84 3.72 40.63
N GLY A 244 -19.60 2.72 41.10
CA GLY A 244 -20.92 2.88 41.70
C GLY A 244 -22.07 3.09 40.71
N VAL A 245 -21.78 3.13 39.40
CA VAL A 245 -22.78 3.26 38.33
C VAL A 245 -22.75 1.98 37.49
N PRO A 246 -23.80 1.12 37.57
CA PRO A 246 -23.78 -0.20 36.93
C PRO A 246 -23.50 -0.19 35.43
N GLU A 247 -24.01 0.81 34.71
CA GLU A 247 -23.80 0.95 33.27
C GLU A 247 -22.34 1.29 32.94
N VAL A 248 -21.68 2.12 33.78
CA VAL A 248 -20.26 2.42 33.62
C VAL A 248 -19.42 1.20 33.99
N ASP A 249 -19.76 0.52 35.09
CA ASP A 249 -19.06 -0.70 35.53
C ASP A 249 -19.11 -1.81 34.46
N ALA A 250 -20.26 -1.97 33.78
CA ALA A 250 -20.39 -2.89 32.66
C ALA A 250 -19.47 -2.50 31.49
N GLY A 251 -19.41 -1.20 31.14
CA GLY A 251 -18.49 -0.69 30.13
C GLY A 251 -17.02 -0.90 30.51
N LEU A 252 -16.64 -0.66 31.77
CA LEU A 252 -15.28 -0.92 32.25
C LEU A 252 -14.91 -2.41 32.19
N ALA A 253 -15.85 -3.31 32.47
CA ALA A 253 -15.65 -4.75 32.31
C ALA A 253 -15.46 -5.16 30.84
N GLU A 254 -16.20 -4.54 29.92
CA GLU A 254 -16.03 -4.74 28.48
C GLU A 254 -14.66 -4.25 28.00
N ILE A 255 -14.21 -3.07 28.44
CA ILE A 255 -12.87 -2.54 28.15
C ILE A 255 -11.79 -3.53 28.65
N ALA A 256 -11.94 -4.06 29.87
CA ALA A 256 -11.02 -5.04 30.41
C ALA A 256 -10.94 -6.31 29.55
N ALA A 257 -12.10 -6.85 29.15
CA ALA A 257 -12.17 -8.04 28.31
C ALA A 257 -11.57 -7.81 26.91
N ALA A 258 -11.84 -6.65 26.30
CA ALA A 258 -11.31 -6.30 24.99
C ALA A 258 -9.78 -6.08 25.03
N ARG A 259 -9.26 -5.43 26.08
CA ARG A 259 -7.81 -5.27 26.29
C ARG A 259 -7.10 -6.61 26.52
N GLN A 260 -7.68 -7.50 27.32
CA GLN A 260 -7.12 -8.83 27.50
C GLN A 260 -7.09 -9.59 26.17
N ARG A 261 -8.16 -9.50 25.38
CA ARG A 261 -8.22 -10.10 24.05
C ARG A 261 -7.14 -9.54 23.12
N ALA A 262 -6.92 -8.23 23.13
CA ALA A 262 -5.85 -7.60 22.35
C ALA A 262 -4.47 -8.11 22.77
N ALA A 263 -4.18 -8.17 24.08
CA ALA A 263 -2.91 -8.70 24.60
C ALA A 263 -2.68 -10.17 24.23
N ASP A 264 -3.74 -11.00 24.25
CA ASP A 264 -3.68 -12.39 23.80
C ASP A 264 -3.36 -12.47 22.31
N CYS A 265 -3.94 -11.60 21.48
CA CYS A 265 -3.67 -11.54 20.04
C CYS A 265 -2.25 -11.05 19.74
N GLU A 266 -1.77 -10.01 20.45
CA GLU A 266 -0.38 -9.52 20.33
C GLU A 266 0.63 -10.63 20.62
N SER A 267 0.40 -11.40 21.69
CA SER A 267 1.20 -12.58 22.01
C SER A 267 1.18 -13.60 20.88
N GLY A 268 0.01 -13.82 20.26
CA GLY A 268 -0.16 -14.67 19.09
C GLY A 268 0.64 -14.19 17.88
N VAL A 269 0.53 -12.92 17.51
CA VAL A 269 1.25 -12.32 16.36
C VAL A 269 2.77 -12.42 16.52
N ILE A 270 3.27 -12.18 17.74
CA ILE A 270 4.70 -12.33 18.05
C ILE A 270 5.14 -13.78 17.81
N ALA A 271 4.43 -14.74 18.39
CA ALA A 271 4.75 -16.16 18.25
C ALA A 271 4.70 -16.63 16.79
N VAL A 272 3.68 -16.20 16.02
CA VAL A 272 3.58 -16.47 14.58
C VAL A 272 4.80 -15.91 13.83
N SER A 273 5.16 -14.66 14.08
CA SER A 273 6.30 -14.01 13.42
C SER A 273 7.62 -14.74 13.71
N GLU A 274 7.83 -15.16 14.96
CA GLU A 274 9.01 -15.92 15.38
C GLU A 274 9.09 -17.27 14.67
N ILE A 275 8.03 -18.08 14.69
CA ILE A 275 8.05 -19.40 14.04
C ILE A 275 8.17 -19.29 12.52
N MET A 276 7.53 -18.31 11.87
CA MET A 276 7.71 -18.05 10.44
C MET A 276 9.16 -17.70 10.11
N GLY A 277 9.80 -16.86 10.94
CA GLY A 277 11.21 -16.50 10.79
C GLY A 277 12.13 -17.71 10.87
N LEU A 278 11.93 -18.56 11.89
CA LEU A 278 12.67 -19.80 12.08
C LEU A 278 12.49 -20.77 10.91
N LEU A 279 11.24 -21.03 10.50
CA LEU A 279 10.93 -21.93 9.38
C LEU A 279 11.54 -21.45 8.06
N LYS A 280 11.47 -20.14 7.77
CA LYS A 280 12.15 -19.56 6.59
C LYS A 280 13.67 -19.76 6.67
N GLY A 281 14.28 -19.52 7.83
CA GLY A 281 15.71 -19.74 8.05
C GLY A 281 16.13 -21.19 7.83
N VAL A 282 15.38 -22.15 8.38
CA VAL A 282 15.61 -23.59 8.19
C VAL A 282 15.44 -23.96 6.71
N ARG A 283 14.36 -23.55 6.06
CA ARG A 283 14.11 -23.80 4.64
C ARG A 283 15.25 -23.29 3.76
N ASP A 284 15.71 -22.08 4.00
CA ASP A 284 16.78 -21.45 3.22
C ASP A 284 18.12 -22.14 3.47
N GLY A 285 18.41 -22.54 4.71
CA GLY A 285 19.57 -23.36 5.04
C GLY A 285 19.54 -24.72 4.33
N MET A 286 18.38 -25.38 4.26
CA MET A 286 18.20 -26.64 3.53
C MET A 286 18.40 -26.46 2.03
N ALA A 287 17.96 -25.34 1.46
CA ALA A 287 18.21 -25.01 0.06
C ALA A 287 19.72 -24.87 -0.22
N ARG A 288 20.47 -24.21 0.67
CA ARG A 288 21.94 -24.10 0.55
C ARG A 288 22.61 -25.47 0.66
N MET A 289 22.21 -26.30 1.63
CA MET A 289 22.74 -27.67 1.77
C MET A 289 22.45 -28.51 0.53
N GLN A 290 21.24 -28.40 -0.04
CA GLN A 290 20.90 -29.02 -1.31
C GLN A 290 21.86 -28.58 -2.43
N SER A 291 22.10 -27.28 -2.60
CA SER A 291 23.04 -26.76 -3.60
C SER A 291 24.48 -27.23 -3.38
N SER A 292 24.91 -27.40 -2.12
CA SER A 292 26.22 -28.01 -1.82
C SER A 292 26.30 -29.46 -2.28
N ILE A 293 25.26 -30.28 -2.02
CA ILE A 293 25.22 -31.68 -2.47
C ILE A 293 25.17 -31.77 -4.00
N GLU A 294 24.42 -30.87 -4.66
CA GLU A 294 24.35 -30.78 -6.12
C GLU A 294 25.70 -30.43 -6.73
N SER A 295 26.45 -29.49 -6.15
CA SER A 295 27.79 -29.13 -6.59
C SER A 295 28.75 -30.32 -6.53
N VAL A 296 28.74 -31.07 -5.41
CA VAL A 296 29.55 -32.28 -5.23
C VAL A 296 29.15 -33.37 -6.23
N LYS A 297 27.85 -33.52 -6.51
CA LYS A 297 27.37 -34.45 -7.53
C LYS A 297 27.84 -34.06 -8.93
N GLN A 298 27.82 -32.77 -9.27
CA GLN A 298 28.31 -32.28 -10.56
C GLN A 298 29.81 -32.57 -10.73
N GLU A 299 30.60 -32.40 -9.67
CA GLU A 299 32.02 -32.78 -9.67
C GLU A 299 32.22 -34.28 -9.96
N GLN A 300 31.44 -35.15 -9.32
CA GLN A 300 31.42 -36.58 -9.64
C GLN A 300 31.08 -36.86 -11.12
N ASP A 301 30.06 -36.19 -11.65
CA ASP A 301 29.60 -36.41 -13.02
C ASP A 301 30.65 -35.92 -14.06
N MET A 302 31.51 -34.96 -13.70
CA MET A 302 32.63 -34.49 -14.53
C MET A 302 33.85 -35.40 -14.50
N HIS A 303 34.05 -36.18 -13.44
CA HIS A 303 35.21 -37.04 -13.23
C HIS A 303 34.82 -38.51 -13.23
N SER A 304 34.92 -39.18 -14.38
CA SER A 304 34.53 -40.60 -14.57
C SER A 304 35.28 -41.60 -13.69
N GLU A 305 36.39 -41.18 -13.07
CA GLU A 305 37.22 -41.98 -12.15
C GLU A 305 36.61 -42.04 -10.73
N LEU A 306 35.69 -41.13 -10.38
CA LEU A 306 35.11 -41.04 -9.04
C LEU A 306 34.00 -42.08 -8.82
N SER A 307 33.99 -42.68 -7.63
CA SER A 307 32.98 -43.65 -7.23
C SER A 307 31.60 -42.99 -7.06
N THR A 308 30.52 -43.76 -7.26
CA THR A 308 29.15 -43.22 -7.19
C THR A 308 28.82 -42.65 -5.81
N LEU A 309 28.51 -41.35 -5.74
CA LEU A 309 28.12 -40.70 -4.50
C LEU A 309 26.83 -41.28 -3.95
N ARG A 310 26.86 -41.78 -2.71
CA ARG A 310 25.66 -42.21 -1.97
C ARG A 310 25.59 -41.45 -0.65
N VAL A 311 24.73 -40.44 -0.62
CA VAL A 311 24.44 -39.66 0.59
C VAL A 311 23.04 -40.02 1.08
N GLU A 312 23.00 -40.73 2.20
CA GLU A 312 21.78 -41.11 2.91
C GLU A 312 21.52 -40.13 4.06
N ALA A 313 20.25 -39.84 4.34
CA ALA A 313 19.88 -38.96 5.45
C ALA A 313 20.07 -39.69 6.79
N PRO A 314 20.86 -39.15 7.73
CA PRO A 314 21.01 -39.76 9.05
C PRO A 314 19.66 -39.89 9.78
N SER A 315 19.51 -40.94 10.58
CA SER A 315 18.26 -41.17 11.34
C SER A 315 17.91 -40.01 12.28
N ALA A 316 18.91 -39.38 12.90
CA ALA A 316 18.72 -38.20 13.74
C ALA A 316 18.20 -36.97 12.94
N LEU A 317 18.65 -36.80 11.69
CA LEU A 317 18.12 -35.77 10.78
C LEU A 317 16.65 -36.06 10.41
N ILE A 318 16.31 -37.34 10.21
CA ILE A 318 14.92 -37.76 9.96
C ILE A 318 14.04 -37.50 11.18
N GLN A 319 14.51 -37.83 12.38
CA GLN A 319 13.79 -37.57 13.62
C GLN A 319 13.55 -36.07 13.84
N PHE A 320 14.52 -35.22 13.54
CA PHE A 320 14.33 -33.77 13.61
C PHE A 320 13.21 -33.29 12.67
N HIS A 321 13.19 -33.76 11.41
CA HIS A 321 12.18 -33.33 10.44
C HIS A 321 10.79 -33.96 10.64
N GLN A 322 10.64 -35.03 11.43
CA GLN A 322 9.32 -35.54 11.84
C GLN A 322 8.51 -34.49 12.60
N PHE A 323 9.19 -33.48 13.13
CA PHE A 323 8.57 -32.35 13.81
C PHE A 323 7.62 -31.52 12.91
N TRP A 324 7.85 -31.48 11.59
CA TRP A 324 6.98 -30.72 10.68
C TRP A 324 5.54 -31.20 10.72
N ASP A 325 5.35 -32.52 10.85
CA ASP A 325 4.01 -33.11 10.89
C ASP A 325 3.31 -32.76 12.23
N ALA A 326 4.04 -32.74 13.34
CA ALA A 326 3.51 -32.31 14.64
C ALA A 326 3.17 -30.81 14.69
N LEU A 327 3.99 -29.97 14.06
CA LEU A 327 3.68 -28.55 13.91
C LEU A 327 2.45 -28.36 13.02
N LEU A 328 2.32 -29.16 11.96
CA LEU A 328 1.18 -29.10 11.04
C LEU A 328 -0.13 -29.39 11.77
N GLU A 329 -0.18 -30.44 12.61
CA GLU A 329 -1.35 -30.76 13.43
C GLU A 329 -1.77 -29.60 14.35
N THR A 330 -0.81 -28.79 14.80
CA THR A 330 -1.07 -27.63 15.66
C THR A 330 -1.67 -26.47 14.85
N VAL A 331 -1.16 -26.21 13.65
CA VAL A 331 -1.57 -25.06 12.82
C VAL A 331 -2.79 -25.37 11.94
N GLN A 332 -3.11 -26.64 11.70
CA GLN A 332 -4.21 -27.04 10.81
C GLN A 332 -5.60 -26.66 11.36
N ASP A 333 -5.75 -26.48 12.67
CA ASP A 333 -6.96 -25.90 13.26
C ASP A 333 -6.84 -24.38 13.35
N GLU A 334 -6.83 -23.73 12.20
CA GLU A 334 -6.73 -22.27 12.04
C GLU A 334 -7.76 -21.55 12.91
N LYS A 335 -9.03 -22.00 12.87
CA LYS A 335 -10.13 -21.41 13.65
C LYS A 335 -9.87 -21.44 15.14
N ARG A 336 -9.38 -22.55 15.68
CA ARG A 336 -9.03 -22.65 17.09
C ARG A 336 -7.85 -21.76 17.44
N SER A 337 -6.85 -21.68 16.56
CA SER A 337 -5.67 -20.84 16.75
C SER A 337 -6.03 -19.35 16.80
N ILE A 338 -6.91 -18.90 15.91
CA ILE A 338 -7.46 -17.54 15.90
C ILE A 338 -8.34 -17.27 17.14
N ALA A 339 -9.17 -18.24 17.54
CA ALA A 339 -10.01 -18.11 18.73
C ALA A 339 -9.20 -18.06 20.03
N HIS A 340 -8.04 -18.72 20.09
CA HIS A 340 -7.21 -18.83 21.29
C HIS A 340 -5.72 -18.49 21.03
N PRO A 341 -5.41 -17.24 20.68
CA PRO A 341 -4.08 -16.84 20.22
C PRO A 341 -3.01 -16.96 21.31
N LYS A 342 -3.37 -16.77 22.60
CA LYS A 342 -2.46 -17.02 23.71
C LYS A 342 -2.07 -18.50 23.84
N ALA A 343 -3.03 -19.41 23.70
CA ALA A 343 -2.77 -20.85 23.77
C ALA A 343 -1.92 -21.30 22.58
N PHE A 344 -2.19 -20.76 21.39
CA PHE A 344 -1.34 -20.95 20.22
C PHE A 344 0.10 -20.46 20.48
N ALA A 345 0.26 -19.25 21.00
CA ALA A 345 1.56 -18.68 21.33
C ALA A 345 2.33 -19.55 22.35
N ASP A 346 1.67 -20.07 23.38
CA ASP A 346 2.29 -20.94 24.38
C ASP A 346 2.82 -22.24 23.76
N ILE A 347 2.05 -22.85 22.85
CA ILE A 347 2.46 -24.05 22.13
C ILE A 347 3.68 -23.75 21.23
N VAL A 348 3.62 -22.67 20.45
CA VAL A 348 4.72 -22.25 19.57
C VAL A 348 5.99 -21.96 20.39
N ASN A 349 5.88 -21.23 21.49
CA ASN A 349 7.02 -20.90 22.35
C ASN A 349 7.65 -22.16 22.98
N GLN A 350 6.83 -23.13 23.37
CA GLN A 350 7.34 -24.41 23.85
C GLN A 350 8.09 -25.17 22.76
N ILE A 351 7.57 -25.14 21.53
CA ILE A 351 8.18 -25.77 20.36
C ILE A 351 9.53 -25.13 20.02
N THR A 352 9.58 -23.80 19.94
CA THR A 352 10.79 -23.05 19.57
C THR A 352 11.86 -23.17 20.64
N ALA A 353 11.48 -23.23 21.93
CA ALA A 353 12.42 -23.41 23.02
C ALA A 353 13.02 -24.83 23.12
N THR A 354 12.37 -25.85 22.52
CA THR A 354 12.79 -27.25 22.67
C THR A 354 13.34 -27.86 21.39
N THR A 355 12.52 -27.95 20.34
CA THR A 355 12.85 -28.73 19.14
C THR A 355 13.46 -27.84 18.06
N LEU A 356 12.93 -26.63 17.89
CA LEU A 356 13.45 -25.63 16.95
C LEU A 356 14.37 -24.61 17.62
N SER A 357 15.09 -25.05 18.66
CA SER A 357 16.11 -24.20 19.29
C SER A 357 17.28 -23.99 18.34
N ASN A 358 18.08 -22.95 18.59
CA ASN A 358 19.29 -22.69 17.81
C ASN A 358 20.24 -23.89 17.82
N GLU A 359 20.42 -24.53 18.97
CA GLU A 359 21.27 -25.72 19.12
C GLU A 359 20.72 -26.90 18.33
N GLY A 360 19.39 -27.09 18.32
CA GLY A 360 18.74 -28.14 17.55
C GLY A 360 18.90 -27.95 16.03
N ILE A 361 18.67 -26.72 15.56
CA ILE A 361 18.82 -26.37 14.14
C ILE A 361 20.29 -26.49 13.70
N GLU A 362 21.24 -26.04 14.52
CA GLU A 362 22.67 -26.17 14.23
C GLU A 362 23.09 -27.65 14.18
N ALA A 363 22.68 -28.45 15.17
CA ALA A 363 22.96 -29.88 15.19
C ALA A 363 22.40 -30.60 13.95
N MET A 364 21.18 -30.23 13.52
CA MET A 364 20.57 -30.77 12.30
C MET A 364 21.41 -30.47 11.05
N PHE A 365 21.88 -29.23 10.87
CA PHE A 365 22.72 -28.87 9.72
C PHE A 365 24.10 -29.50 9.78
N ASN A 366 24.71 -29.61 10.96
CA ASN A 366 25.99 -30.30 11.15
C ASN A 366 25.87 -31.79 10.79
N LEU A 367 24.80 -32.47 11.21
CA LEU A 367 24.54 -33.87 10.82
C LEU A 367 24.42 -34.06 9.31
N ALA A 368 23.78 -33.11 8.61
CA ALA A 368 23.69 -33.15 7.16
C ALA A 368 25.05 -32.92 6.48
N GLY A 369 25.83 -31.96 6.99
CA GLY A 369 27.19 -31.68 6.52
C GLY A 369 28.14 -32.86 6.71
N ASP A 370 28.16 -33.46 7.91
CA ASP A 370 28.98 -34.61 8.25
C ASP A 370 28.67 -35.83 7.35
N ALA A 371 27.38 -36.06 7.06
CA ALA A 371 26.96 -37.12 6.16
C ALA A 371 27.48 -36.91 4.72
N LEU A 372 27.48 -35.66 4.24
CA LEU A 372 28.07 -35.31 2.94
C LEU A 372 29.59 -35.52 2.96
N THR A 373 30.30 -35.00 3.96
CA THR A 373 31.74 -35.17 4.11
C THR A 373 32.13 -36.64 4.20
N GLN A 374 31.38 -37.47 4.93
CA GLN A 374 31.64 -38.90 5.02
C GLN A 374 31.45 -39.62 3.68
N ALA A 375 30.45 -39.20 2.89
CA ALA A 375 30.22 -39.79 1.57
C ALA A 375 31.34 -39.45 0.57
N THR A 376 31.96 -38.27 0.69
CA THR A 376 33.05 -37.83 -0.20
C THR A 376 34.43 -38.34 0.21
N LYS A 377 34.62 -38.83 1.45
CA LYS A 377 35.90 -39.44 1.91
C LYS A 377 36.37 -40.63 1.08
N GLN A 378 35.51 -41.21 0.24
CA GLN A 378 35.86 -42.31 -0.65
C GLN A 378 36.53 -41.84 -1.95
N TRP A 379 36.65 -40.52 -2.14
CA TRP A 379 37.28 -39.87 -3.29
C TRP A 379 38.67 -39.30 -2.98
N ASP A 380 39.02 -39.22 -1.69
CA ASP A 380 40.39 -39.07 -1.20
C ASP A 380 41.13 -40.41 -1.28
#